data_AF-A0A7S0FIM2-F1
#
_entry.id   AF-A0A7S0FIM2-F1
#
_cell.length_a   1.000
_cell.length_b   1.000
_cell.length_c   1.000
_cell.angle_alpha   90.00
_cell.angle_beta   90.00
_cell.angle_gamma   90.00
#
_symmetry.space_group_name_H-M   'P 1'
#
loop_
_entity.id
_entity.type
_entity.pdbx_description
1 polymer ?
#
loop_
_entity_poly.entity_id
_entity_poly.type
_entity_poly.pdbx_seq_one_letter_code
_entity_poly.pdbx_strand_id
1 'polypeptide(L)'
;APAEAMQFAGTALACLGVLGTPEPGEELCRGGALIVILSPSLSNKVHCPLVGQGFFMRALNELLRGASVCEGPGQPTEGFRHALRAFCAHTDSDRWGEKEVEYLESCECFRRRLSDEVRDGLVGEPMDGAIVVDFAGKIRHASVKLGHEQERWSFHKANGKGAGTRHRGALGAAVWLSDRGLPYAVLVRSDGGGLHCLTGGGCGSPPQVRYVDCCEQGWLEEVLKDFDASSIERKVQSFLET
;
A
#
# COMPACT_ATOMS: atom_id res chain seq x y z
N ALA A 1 -15.36 -15.81 -1.78
CA ALA A 1 -15.30 -16.92 -2.78
C ALA A 1 -13.86 -17.11 -3.29
N PRO A 2 -13.47 -18.25 -3.88
CA PRO A 2 -12.10 -18.51 -4.35
C PRO A 2 -11.52 -17.40 -5.24
N ALA A 3 -12.36 -16.80 -6.09
CA ALA A 3 -11.96 -15.69 -6.96
C ALA A 3 -11.48 -14.44 -6.19
N GLU A 4 -12.14 -14.07 -5.10
CA GLU A 4 -11.75 -12.90 -4.29
C GLU A 4 -10.44 -13.14 -3.54
N ALA A 5 -10.22 -14.37 -3.07
CA ALA A 5 -8.96 -14.74 -2.42
C ALA A 5 -7.78 -14.64 -3.40
N MET A 6 -7.95 -15.13 -4.64
CA MET A 6 -6.94 -14.99 -5.69
C MET A 6 -6.70 -13.53 -6.08
N GLN A 7 -7.76 -12.72 -6.18
CA GLN A 7 -7.65 -11.29 -6.44
C GLN A 7 -6.89 -10.58 -5.33
N PHE A 8 -7.25 -10.81 -4.06
CA PHE A 8 -6.56 -10.27 -2.90
C PHE A 8 -5.07 -10.64 -2.91
N ALA A 9 -4.74 -11.92 -3.10
CA ALA A 9 -3.35 -12.37 -3.17
C ALA A 9 -2.60 -11.70 -4.33
N GLY A 10 -3.19 -11.69 -5.53
CA GLY A 10 -2.59 -11.06 -6.71
C GLY A 10 -2.30 -9.56 -6.50
N THR A 11 -3.23 -8.84 -5.88
CA THR A 11 -3.05 -7.41 -5.54
C THR A 11 -1.98 -7.21 -4.47
N ALA A 12 -2.03 -8.00 -3.40
CA ALA A 12 -1.03 -7.94 -2.32
C ALA A 12 0.38 -8.17 -2.85
N LEU A 13 0.55 -9.17 -3.71
CA LEU A 13 1.83 -9.49 -4.33
C LEU A 13 2.33 -8.40 -5.27
N ALA A 14 1.44 -7.82 -6.08
CA ALA A 14 1.81 -6.71 -6.95
C ALA A 14 2.29 -5.50 -6.13
N CYS A 15 1.56 -5.13 -5.06
CA CYS A 15 1.96 -4.04 -4.17
C CYS A 15 3.26 -4.35 -3.43
N LEU A 16 3.40 -5.55 -2.86
CA LEU A 16 4.63 -6.00 -2.21
C LEU A 16 5.82 -5.94 -3.17
N GLY A 17 5.66 -6.48 -4.39
CA GLY A 17 6.69 -6.50 -5.42
C GLY A 17 7.21 -5.10 -5.75
N VAL A 18 6.32 -4.10 -5.89
CA VAL A 18 6.76 -2.71 -6.10
C VAL A 18 7.44 -2.13 -4.85
N LEU A 19 6.92 -2.41 -3.66
CA LEU A 19 7.49 -1.86 -2.41
C LEU A 19 8.86 -2.43 -2.06
N GLY A 20 9.09 -3.70 -2.35
CA GLY A 20 10.30 -4.44 -1.96
C GLY A 20 11.31 -4.66 -3.06
N THR A 21 11.08 -4.19 -4.30
CA THR A 21 12.06 -4.32 -5.39
C THR A 21 12.74 -2.97 -5.65
N PRO A 22 14.06 -2.83 -5.41
CA PRO A 22 14.79 -1.61 -5.70
C PRO A 22 14.85 -1.34 -7.21
N GLU A 23 15.13 -0.10 -7.60
CA GLU A 23 15.35 0.21 -9.02
C GLU A 23 16.68 -0.34 -9.53
N PRO A 24 16.82 -0.57 -10.85
CA PRO A 24 18.12 -0.83 -11.45
C PRO A 24 19.12 0.27 -11.07
N GLY A 25 20.20 -0.13 -10.39
CA GLY A 25 21.23 0.79 -9.90
C GLY A 25 21.02 1.27 -8.45
N GLU A 26 19.92 0.90 -7.80
CA GLU A 26 19.73 1.10 -6.36
C GLU A 26 20.04 -0.17 -5.58
N GLU A 27 20.78 -0.03 -4.48
CA GLU A 27 21.06 -1.14 -3.57
C GLU A 27 19.89 -1.45 -2.63
N LEU A 28 19.03 -0.46 -2.36
CA LEU A 28 17.97 -0.53 -1.36
C LEU A 28 16.73 0.27 -1.78
N CYS A 29 15.55 -0.24 -1.44
CA CYS A 29 14.30 0.53 -1.53
C CYS A 29 14.33 1.70 -0.55
N ARG A 30 14.31 2.94 -1.04
CA ARG A 30 14.31 4.15 -0.21
C ARG A 30 12.92 4.77 -0.08
N GLY A 31 12.72 5.46 1.05
CA GLY A 31 11.51 6.25 1.31
C GLY A 31 10.32 5.42 1.79
N GLY A 32 9.43 6.06 2.54
CA GLY A 32 8.33 5.41 3.23
C GLY A 32 7.08 5.28 2.38
N ALA A 33 6.33 4.21 2.62
CA ALA A 33 5.08 3.94 1.93
C ALA A 33 4.09 3.27 2.85
N LEU A 34 2.80 3.48 2.61
CA LEU A 34 1.72 2.81 3.33
C LEU A 34 0.61 2.43 2.34
N ILE A 35 0.37 1.13 2.18
CA ILE A 35 -0.69 0.60 1.33
C ILE A 35 -1.64 -0.24 2.18
N VAL A 36 -2.94 0.01 2.03
CA VAL A 36 -4.00 -0.78 2.68
C VAL A 36 -4.77 -1.53 1.60
N ILE A 37 -4.86 -2.85 1.73
CA ILE A 37 -5.58 -3.73 0.82
C ILE A 37 -6.75 -4.34 1.56
N LEU A 38 -7.96 -4.13 1.06
CA LEU A 38 -9.19 -4.50 1.77
C LEU A 38 -10.32 -4.90 0.83
N SER A 39 -11.35 -5.56 1.37
CA SER A 39 -12.53 -5.95 0.59
C SER A 39 -13.23 -4.70 0.01
N PRO A 40 -13.74 -4.75 -1.23
CA PRO A 40 -14.55 -3.66 -1.79
C PRO A 40 -15.73 -3.24 -0.90
N SER A 41 -16.28 -4.17 -0.11
CA SER A 41 -17.37 -3.89 0.85
C SER A 41 -16.94 -2.99 2.02
N LEU A 42 -15.65 -2.94 2.32
CA LEU A 42 -15.06 -2.12 3.37
C LEU A 42 -14.51 -0.79 2.86
N SER A 43 -14.21 -0.66 1.56
CA SER A 43 -13.53 0.54 1.05
C SER A 43 -14.31 1.81 1.32
N ASN A 44 -15.63 1.75 1.22
CA ASN A 44 -16.52 2.89 1.46
C ASN A 44 -16.76 3.17 2.95
N LYS A 45 -16.24 2.32 3.84
CA LYS A 45 -16.40 2.42 5.30
C LYS A 45 -15.12 2.91 5.99
N VAL A 46 -13.98 2.91 5.30
CA VAL A 46 -12.73 3.41 5.87
C VAL A 46 -12.78 4.93 5.90
N HIS A 47 -12.43 5.52 7.05
CA HIS A 47 -12.32 6.97 7.17
C HIS A 47 -10.92 7.41 6.69
N CYS A 48 -10.88 7.96 5.48
CA CYS A 48 -9.66 8.34 4.78
C CYS A 48 -9.70 9.82 4.35
N PRO A 49 -9.57 10.80 5.26
CA PRO A 49 -9.43 12.19 4.89
C PRO A 49 -8.21 12.41 3.98
N LEU A 50 -8.38 13.24 2.95
CA LEU A 50 -7.32 13.61 2.02
C LEU A 50 -6.21 14.39 2.72
N VAL A 51 -4.97 14.11 2.30
CA VAL A 51 -3.77 14.88 2.60
C VAL A 51 -3.52 15.72 1.35
N GLY A 52 -3.91 16.99 1.40
CA GLY A 52 -3.88 17.90 0.25
C GLY A 52 -5.23 18.01 -0.49
N GLN A 53 -5.16 18.38 -1.76
CA GLN A 53 -6.28 18.58 -2.68
C GLN A 53 -6.60 17.33 -3.52
N GLY A 54 -5.81 16.25 -3.40
CA GLY A 54 -6.11 14.96 -4.03
C GLY A 54 -5.67 14.85 -5.48
N PHE A 55 -4.76 15.71 -5.95
CA PHE A 55 -4.23 15.64 -7.31
C PHE A 55 -3.51 14.32 -7.59
N PHE A 56 -2.85 13.72 -6.61
CA PHE A 56 -2.24 12.40 -6.80
C PHE A 56 -3.26 11.29 -7.09
N MET A 57 -4.42 11.31 -6.41
CA MET A 57 -5.51 10.37 -6.72
C MET A 57 -6.05 10.61 -8.14
N ARG A 58 -6.15 11.87 -8.57
CA ARG A 58 -6.57 12.22 -9.94
C ARG A 58 -5.55 11.72 -10.97
N ALA A 59 -4.25 11.91 -10.72
CA ALA A 59 -3.17 11.42 -11.57
C ALA A 59 -3.24 9.89 -11.74
N LEU A 60 -3.43 9.16 -10.64
CA LEU A 60 -3.61 7.71 -10.66
C LEU A 60 -4.86 7.28 -11.44
N ASN A 61 -5.97 8.02 -11.31
CA ASN A 61 -7.20 7.75 -12.06
C ASN A 61 -7.05 8.01 -13.56
N GLU A 62 -6.36 9.08 -13.96
CA GLU A 62 -6.07 9.37 -15.38
C GLU A 62 -5.12 8.33 -15.98
N LEU A 63 -4.12 7.91 -15.21
CA LEU A 63 -3.17 6.87 -15.58
C LEU A 63 -3.89 5.53 -15.78
N LEU A 64 -4.62 5.08 -14.76
CA LEU A 64 -5.19 3.74 -14.74
C LEU A 64 -6.53 3.69 -15.48
N ARG A 65 -7.24 4.80 -15.74
CA ARG A 65 -8.59 4.82 -16.34
C ARG A 65 -9.58 3.87 -15.64
N GLY A 66 -9.46 3.74 -14.32
CA GLY A 66 -10.21 2.76 -13.54
C GLY A 66 -9.69 1.32 -13.62
N ALA A 67 -8.52 1.11 -14.23
CA ALA A 67 -7.81 -0.17 -14.24
C ALA A 67 -7.19 -0.50 -12.87
N SER A 68 -6.79 -1.76 -12.77
CA SER A 68 -6.15 -2.35 -11.60
C SER A 68 -4.69 -1.92 -11.50
N VAL A 69 -4.14 -1.94 -10.28
CA VAL A 69 -2.69 -1.87 -10.03
C VAL A 69 -1.97 -3.10 -10.61
N CYS A 70 -2.70 -4.12 -11.05
CA CYS A 70 -2.21 -5.36 -11.63
C CYS A 70 -2.56 -5.49 -13.12
N GLU A 71 -1.64 -6.01 -13.93
CA GLU A 71 -1.92 -6.50 -15.30
C GLU A 71 -2.32 -7.99 -15.30
N GLY A 72 -1.88 -8.70 -14.25
CA GLY A 72 -2.19 -10.09 -13.95
C GLY A 72 -1.88 -10.39 -12.49
N PRO A 73 -2.15 -11.61 -12.00
CA PRO A 73 -1.88 -11.98 -10.61
C PRO A 73 -0.42 -11.73 -10.23
N GLY A 74 -0.19 -10.85 -9.24
CA GLY A 74 1.15 -10.50 -8.75
C GLY A 74 2.00 -9.64 -9.69
N GLN A 75 1.47 -9.23 -10.84
CA GLN A 75 2.20 -8.42 -11.82
C GLN A 75 1.73 -6.97 -11.77
N PRO A 76 2.49 -6.05 -11.13
CA PRO A 76 2.10 -4.65 -11.06
C PRO A 76 2.20 -3.99 -12.43
N THR A 77 1.23 -3.12 -12.77
CA THR A 77 1.33 -2.29 -13.98
C THR A 77 2.58 -1.41 -13.91
N GLU A 78 3.18 -1.12 -15.07
CA GLU A 78 4.31 -0.18 -15.16
C GLU A 78 3.94 1.19 -14.58
N GLY A 79 2.74 1.69 -14.93
CA GLY A 79 2.25 2.96 -14.43
C GLY A 79 2.11 3.02 -12.91
N PHE A 80 1.54 1.98 -12.28
CA PHE A 80 1.43 1.94 -10.82
C PHE A 80 2.81 1.87 -10.15
N ARG A 81 3.72 1.05 -10.70
CA ARG A 81 5.10 0.96 -10.21
C ARG A 81 5.78 2.32 -10.22
N HIS A 82 5.68 3.01 -11.34
CA HIS A 82 6.27 4.33 -11.56
C HIS A 82 5.67 5.39 -10.63
N ALA A 83 4.34 5.40 -10.51
CA ALA A 83 3.61 6.31 -9.63
C ALA A 83 3.99 6.14 -8.15
N LEU A 84 4.04 4.89 -7.69
CA LEU A 84 4.36 4.58 -6.30
C LEU A 84 5.81 4.97 -5.97
N ARG A 85 6.74 4.81 -6.91
CA ARG A 85 8.13 5.24 -6.71
C ARG A 85 8.25 6.75 -6.55
N ALA A 86 7.60 7.51 -7.43
CA ALA A 86 7.57 8.96 -7.32
C ALA A 86 6.96 9.40 -5.97
N PHE A 87 5.84 8.79 -5.58
CA PHE A 87 5.18 9.07 -4.31
C PHE A 87 6.04 8.74 -3.09
N CYS A 88 6.89 7.72 -3.18
CA CYS A 88 7.78 7.34 -2.07
C CYS A 88 9.11 8.08 -2.08
N ALA A 89 9.38 8.95 -3.07
CA ALA A 89 10.63 9.67 -3.15
C ALA A 89 10.78 10.58 -1.93
N HIS A 90 11.93 10.51 -1.27
CA HIS A 90 12.21 11.41 -0.16
C HIS A 90 12.67 12.76 -0.71
N THR A 91 11.97 13.82 -0.36
CA THR A 91 12.33 15.21 -0.69
C THR A 91 12.50 16.02 0.58
N ASP A 92 13.23 17.13 0.51
CA ASP A 92 13.48 17.99 1.67
C ASP A 92 12.20 18.58 2.29
N SER A 93 11.07 18.55 1.55
CA SER A 93 9.80 19.15 1.96
C SER A 93 8.65 18.15 2.12
N ASP A 94 8.89 16.86 1.83
CA ASP A 94 7.84 15.82 1.71
C ASP A 94 6.67 16.23 0.80
N ARG A 95 6.97 17.04 -0.23
CA ARG A 95 6.02 17.55 -1.24
C ARG A 95 6.52 17.27 -2.64
N TRP A 96 5.57 17.19 -3.56
CA TRP A 96 5.80 17.05 -4.99
C TRP A 96 6.52 18.30 -5.50
N GLY A 97 7.72 18.14 -6.04
CA GLY A 97 8.43 19.17 -6.79
C GLY A 97 8.33 18.93 -8.29
N GLU A 98 8.90 19.85 -9.06
CA GLU A 98 8.99 19.74 -10.52
C GLU A 98 9.70 18.44 -10.93
N LYS A 99 10.77 18.05 -10.21
CA LYS A 99 11.53 16.83 -10.50
C LYS A 99 10.72 15.56 -10.34
N GLU A 100 9.88 15.47 -9.31
CA GLU A 100 9.04 14.30 -9.07
C GLU A 100 7.92 14.19 -10.10
N VAL A 101 7.39 15.33 -10.54
CA VAL A 101 6.40 15.41 -11.63
C VAL A 101 7.04 15.05 -12.97
N GLU A 102 8.23 15.59 -13.28
CA GLU A 102 9.02 15.21 -14.46
C GLU A 102 9.35 13.71 -14.46
N TYR A 103 9.70 13.16 -13.28
CA TYR A 103 9.90 11.73 -13.14
C TYR A 103 8.61 10.99 -13.49
N LEU A 104 7.44 11.35 -12.94
CA LEU A 104 6.16 10.73 -13.34
C LEU A 104 5.97 10.74 -14.86
N GLU A 105 6.18 11.88 -15.51
CA GLU A 105 6.05 12.07 -16.96
C GLU A 105 7.14 11.37 -17.78
N SER A 106 8.19 10.84 -17.15
CA SER A 106 9.18 10.01 -17.84
C SER A 106 8.57 8.67 -18.29
N CYS A 107 7.53 8.17 -17.60
CA CYS A 107 6.73 7.04 -18.09
C CYS A 107 5.85 7.47 -19.26
N GLU A 108 5.92 6.73 -20.37
CA GLU A 108 5.08 6.97 -21.56
C GLU A 108 3.58 6.93 -21.22
N CYS A 109 3.23 6.10 -20.23
CA CYS A 109 1.89 5.96 -19.68
C CYS A 109 1.35 7.27 -19.08
N PHE A 110 2.19 8.03 -18.37
CA PHE A 110 1.84 9.30 -17.75
C PHE A 110 1.89 10.45 -18.75
N ARG A 111 2.97 10.55 -19.53
CA ARG A 111 3.18 11.65 -20.50
C ARG A 111 2.00 11.88 -21.44
N ARG A 112 1.33 10.80 -21.85
CA ARG A 112 0.21 10.86 -22.78
C ARG A 112 -1.15 11.10 -22.12
N ARG A 113 -1.24 10.96 -20.81
CA ARG A 113 -2.53 10.86 -20.09
C ARG A 113 -2.72 11.91 -19.02
N LEU A 114 -1.65 12.39 -18.40
CA LEU A 114 -1.71 13.39 -17.35
C LEU A 114 -2.14 14.72 -17.96
N SER A 115 -3.27 15.26 -17.50
CA SER A 115 -3.72 16.58 -17.91
C SER A 115 -2.83 17.69 -17.34
N ASP A 116 -2.73 18.82 -18.05
CA ASP A 116 -1.97 19.99 -17.57
C ASP A 116 -2.47 20.44 -16.18
N GLU A 117 -3.80 20.41 -15.95
CA GLU A 117 -4.39 20.76 -14.66
C GLU A 117 -3.90 19.85 -13.52
N VAL A 118 -3.87 18.53 -13.74
CA VAL A 118 -3.41 17.59 -12.71
C VAL A 118 -1.91 17.69 -12.52
N ARG A 119 -1.13 17.87 -13.59
CA ARG A 119 0.32 18.08 -13.52
C ARG A 119 0.66 19.31 -12.69
N ASP A 120 0.06 20.45 -13.02
CA ASP A 120 0.35 21.71 -12.35
C ASP A 120 -0.17 21.68 -10.91
N GLY A 121 -1.31 21.00 -10.68
CA GLY A 121 -1.89 20.81 -9.35
C GLY A 121 -1.10 19.85 -8.45
N LEU A 122 -0.28 18.95 -8.99
CA LEU A 122 0.61 18.12 -8.18
C LEU A 122 1.69 18.95 -7.51
N VAL A 123 2.24 19.98 -8.17
CA VAL A 123 3.36 20.75 -7.63
C VAL A 123 2.99 21.42 -6.30
N GLY A 124 3.77 21.13 -5.27
CA GLY A 124 3.55 21.61 -3.91
C GLY A 124 2.55 20.79 -3.08
N GLU A 125 1.83 19.83 -3.67
CA GLU A 125 1.00 18.90 -2.90
C GLU A 125 1.87 18.00 -2.01
N PRO A 126 1.33 17.54 -0.87
CA PRO A 126 2.04 16.60 0.00
C PRO A 126 2.20 15.21 -0.66
N MET A 127 3.36 14.58 -0.45
CA MET A 127 3.67 13.18 -0.84
C MET A 127 3.49 12.19 0.31
N ASP A 128 2.72 12.55 1.33
CA ASP A 128 2.48 11.70 2.49
C ASP A 128 1.09 11.07 2.48
N GLY A 129 0.91 10.07 3.34
CA GLY A 129 -0.33 9.35 3.54
C GLY A 129 -0.29 7.93 3.03
N ALA A 130 -1.48 7.35 2.88
CA ALA A 130 -1.70 5.98 2.46
C ALA A 130 -2.34 5.90 1.08
N ILE A 131 -2.12 4.77 0.43
CA ILE A 131 -2.88 4.32 -0.75
C ILE A 131 -3.78 3.18 -0.31
N VAL A 132 -5.07 3.27 -0.61
CA VAL A 132 -6.06 2.22 -0.31
C VAL A 132 -6.45 1.56 -1.62
N VAL A 133 -6.28 0.25 -1.68
CA VAL A 133 -6.54 -0.59 -2.86
C VAL A 133 -7.55 -1.67 -2.46
N ASP A 134 -8.44 -2.04 -3.36
CA ASP A 134 -9.31 -3.18 -3.12
C ASP A 134 -8.70 -4.50 -3.62
N PHE A 135 -9.40 -5.62 -3.40
CA PHE A 135 -8.92 -6.94 -3.84
C PHE A 135 -8.74 -7.04 -5.35
N ALA A 136 -9.52 -6.33 -6.16
CA ALA A 136 -9.39 -6.32 -7.62
C ALA A 136 -8.22 -5.43 -8.09
N GLY A 137 -7.47 -4.85 -7.15
CA GLY A 137 -6.36 -3.94 -7.42
C GLY A 137 -6.83 -2.55 -7.80
N LYS A 138 -8.10 -2.19 -7.63
CA LYS A 138 -8.56 -0.83 -7.92
C LYS A 138 -8.15 0.11 -6.78
N ILE A 139 -7.48 1.20 -7.13
CA ILE A 139 -7.17 2.25 -6.17
C ILE A 139 -8.48 2.96 -5.77
N ARG A 140 -8.75 2.98 -4.47
CA ARG A 140 -9.94 3.60 -3.86
C ARG A 140 -9.62 4.97 -3.29
N HIS A 141 -8.45 5.10 -2.68
CA HIS A 141 -7.93 6.36 -2.13
C HIS A 141 -6.42 6.43 -2.31
N ALA A 142 -5.88 7.64 -2.44
CA ALA A 142 -4.45 7.90 -2.45
C ALA A 142 -4.17 9.24 -1.77
N SER A 143 -2.99 9.39 -1.17
CA SER A 143 -2.63 10.54 -0.32
C SER A 143 -3.68 10.78 0.76
N VAL A 144 -4.04 9.75 1.53
CA VAL A 144 -5.03 9.86 2.62
C VAL A 144 -4.42 9.56 3.98
N LYS A 145 -4.90 10.24 5.03
CA LYS A 145 -4.59 9.89 6.41
C LYS A 145 -5.53 8.76 6.84
N LEU A 146 -4.99 7.71 7.45
CA LEU A 146 -5.80 6.65 8.03
C LEU A 146 -6.34 7.15 9.38
N GLY A 147 -7.65 7.38 9.47
CA GLY A 147 -8.30 7.98 10.64
C GLY A 147 -8.53 7.02 11.81
N HIS A 148 -7.80 5.90 11.87
CA HIS A 148 -8.00 4.86 12.89
C HIS A 148 -6.86 4.91 13.90
N GLU A 149 -7.20 5.32 15.12
CA GLU A 149 -6.29 5.28 16.27
C GLU A 149 -6.55 4.01 17.08
N GLN A 150 -5.50 3.48 17.70
CA GLN A 150 -5.58 2.34 18.62
C GLN A 150 -4.52 2.50 19.70
N GLU A 151 -4.85 2.08 20.92
CA GLU A 151 -3.96 2.17 22.10
C GLU A 151 -3.54 0.78 22.62
N ARG A 152 -4.09 -0.29 22.05
CA ARG A 152 -3.90 -1.67 22.52
C ARG A 152 -2.48 -2.17 22.30
N TRP A 153 -1.89 -1.79 21.17
CA TRP A 153 -0.62 -2.33 20.71
C TRP A 153 0.32 -1.21 20.25
N SER A 154 1.62 -1.47 20.22
CA SER A 154 2.61 -0.49 19.78
C SER A 154 3.75 -1.15 19.01
N PHE A 155 4.25 -0.45 18.00
CA PHE A 155 5.48 -0.85 17.32
C PHE A 155 6.69 -0.20 18.00
N HIS A 156 7.67 -1.04 18.33
CA HIS A 156 8.97 -0.62 18.84
C HIS A 156 10.07 -1.10 17.89
N LYS A 157 11.05 -0.23 17.67
CA LYS A 157 12.33 -0.57 17.02
C LYS A 157 13.13 -1.48 17.96
N ALA A 158 14.14 -2.16 17.43
CA ALA A 158 15.02 -3.03 18.23
C ALA A 158 15.70 -2.31 19.42
N ASN A 159 15.91 -1.00 19.31
CA ASN A 159 16.44 -0.17 20.40
C ASN A 159 15.38 0.32 21.41
N GLY A 160 14.17 -0.23 21.38
CA GLY A 160 13.05 0.12 22.26
C GLY A 160 12.31 1.41 21.89
N LYS A 161 12.85 2.26 21.00
CA LYS A 161 12.17 3.49 20.57
C LYS A 161 10.91 3.17 19.77
N GLY A 162 9.87 3.98 19.92
CA GLY A 162 8.64 3.84 19.12
C GLY A 162 8.89 3.95 17.61
N ALA A 163 8.06 3.27 16.83
CA ALA A 163 8.07 3.38 15.37
C ALA A 163 7.48 4.71 14.88
N GLY A 164 7.70 5.02 13.59
CA GLY A 164 7.27 6.26 12.97
C GLY A 164 5.75 6.36 12.77
N THR A 165 5.30 7.54 12.32
CA THR A 165 3.88 7.84 12.08
C THR A 165 3.22 6.87 11.09
N ARG A 166 3.92 6.45 10.02
CA ARG A 166 3.40 5.47 9.06
C ARG A 166 3.14 4.10 9.70
N HIS A 167 4.06 3.58 10.52
CA HIS A 167 3.86 2.33 11.25
C HIS A 167 2.72 2.42 12.27
N ARG A 168 2.55 3.57 12.95
CA ARG A 168 1.41 3.78 13.84
C ARG A 168 0.09 3.79 13.07
N GLY A 169 0.03 4.50 11.94
CA GLY A 169 -1.15 4.50 11.06
C GLY A 169 -1.46 3.12 10.50
N ALA A 170 -0.42 2.36 10.11
CA ALA A 170 -0.54 0.99 9.66
C ALA A 170 -1.14 0.08 10.73
N LEU A 171 -0.64 0.18 11.97
CA LEU A 171 -1.15 -0.59 13.11
C LEU A 171 -2.60 -0.22 13.44
N GLY A 172 -2.93 1.07 13.46
CA GLY A 172 -4.29 1.56 13.68
C GLY A 172 -5.29 1.01 12.66
N ALA A 173 -4.94 1.08 11.38
CA ALA A 173 -5.75 0.53 10.31
C ALA A 173 -5.87 -0.99 10.39
N ALA A 174 -4.76 -1.71 10.64
CA ALA A 174 -4.76 -3.15 10.79
C ALA A 174 -5.69 -3.59 11.92
N VAL A 175 -5.53 -3.02 13.12
CA VAL A 175 -6.38 -3.31 14.29
C VAL A 175 -7.86 -3.06 14.00
N TRP A 176 -8.20 -1.94 13.37
CA TRP A 176 -9.58 -1.63 12.99
C TRP A 176 -10.14 -2.63 11.96
N LEU A 177 -9.32 -3.10 11.02
CA LEU A 177 -9.70 -4.12 10.05
C LEU A 177 -9.84 -5.50 10.71
N SER A 178 -8.99 -5.85 11.69
CA SER A 178 -9.08 -7.08 12.47
C SER A 178 -10.42 -7.19 13.19
N ASP A 179 -10.90 -6.10 13.77
CA ASP A 179 -12.19 -6.06 14.49
C ASP A 179 -13.40 -6.26 13.56
N ARG A 180 -13.22 -6.20 12.23
CA ARG A 180 -14.26 -6.46 11.22
C ARG A 180 -14.28 -7.89 10.72
N GLY A 181 -13.28 -8.70 11.08
CA GLY A 181 -13.20 -10.11 10.71
C GLY A 181 -13.06 -10.38 9.20
N LEU A 182 -12.78 -9.35 8.39
CA LEU A 182 -12.62 -9.49 6.95
C LEU A 182 -11.14 -9.58 6.56
N PRO A 183 -10.78 -10.30 5.48
CA PRO A 183 -9.41 -10.34 5.00
C PRO A 183 -8.89 -8.95 4.64
N TYR A 184 -7.62 -8.70 4.96
CA TYR A 184 -6.93 -7.48 4.60
C TYR A 184 -5.42 -7.68 4.64
N ALA A 185 -4.70 -6.74 4.03
CA ALA A 185 -3.26 -6.57 4.25
C ALA A 185 -2.96 -5.08 4.43
N VAL A 186 -2.11 -4.74 5.40
CA VAL A 186 -1.54 -3.40 5.51
C VAL A 186 -0.03 -3.51 5.32
N LEU A 187 0.45 -2.92 4.24
CA LEU A 187 1.85 -2.93 3.85
C LEU A 187 2.46 -1.59 4.24
N VAL A 188 3.54 -1.61 5.01
CA VAL A 188 4.26 -0.39 5.40
C VAL A 188 5.75 -0.56 5.18
N ARG A 189 6.33 0.35 4.38
CA ARG A 189 7.77 0.46 4.19
C ARG A 189 8.29 1.63 5.01
N SER A 190 9.38 1.41 5.76
CA SER A 190 10.07 2.48 6.50
C SER A 190 10.93 3.32 5.57
N ASP A 191 11.16 4.59 5.90
CA ASP A 191 12.12 5.44 5.18
C ASP A 191 13.54 4.85 5.20
N GLY A 192 13.90 4.22 6.32
CA GLY A 192 15.18 3.54 6.51
C GLY A 192 15.27 2.15 5.88
N GLY A 193 14.29 1.76 5.05
CA GLY A 193 14.19 0.43 4.47
C GLY A 193 13.47 -0.58 5.36
N GLY A 194 13.21 -1.77 4.80
CA GLY A 194 12.45 -2.82 5.46
C GLY A 194 10.93 -2.65 5.30
N LEU A 195 10.28 -3.77 5.00
CA LEU A 195 8.85 -3.83 4.68
C LEU A 195 8.15 -4.66 5.75
N HIS A 196 7.03 -4.16 6.25
CA HIS A 196 6.17 -4.91 7.16
C HIS A 196 4.83 -5.17 6.48
N CYS A 197 4.34 -6.39 6.61
CA CYS A 197 3.02 -6.80 6.19
C CYS A 197 2.20 -7.17 7.43
N LEU A 198 1.12 -6.44 7.68
CA LEU A 198 0.18 -6.72 8.76
C LEU A 198 -1.09 -7.38 8.20
N THR A 199 -1.52 -8.46 8.83
CA THR A 199 -2.76 -9.18 8.46
C THR A 199 -3.51 -9.65 9.70
N GLY A 200 -4.82 -9.87 9.58
CA GLY A 200 -5.60 -10.61 10.57
C GLY A 200 -5.51 -10.13 12.02
N GLY A 201 -5.59 -11.04 12.98
CA GLY A 201 -5.70 -10.76 14.41
C GLY A 201 -6.97 -11.39 14.96
N GLY A 202 -8.13 -10.93 14.50
CA GLY A 202 -9.44 -11.42 14.94
C GLY A 202 -9.76 -11.03 16.39
N CYS A 203 -10.99 -10.55 16.61
CA CYS A 203 -11.66 -10.41 17.91
C CYS A 203 -10.75 -10.05 19.11
N GLY A 204 -10.06 -8.90 19.05
CA GLY A 204 -9.26 -8.39 20.17
C GLY A 204 -7.80 -8.84 20.23
N SER A 205 -7.36 -9.76 19.36
CA SER A 205 -5.95 -10.14 19.25
C SER A 205 -5.15 -9.14 18.41
N PRO A 206 -3.83 -9.01 18.61
CA PRO A 206 -3.01 -8.16 17.77
C PRO A 206 -2.98 -8.66 16.32
N PRO A 207 -2.86 -7.76 15.33
CA PRO A 207 -2.55 -8.16 13.96
C PRO A 207 -1.28 -9.00 13.90
N GLN A 208 -1.28 -10.01 13.02
CA GLN A 208 -0.07 -10.73 12.66
C GLN A 208 0.83 -9.77 11.88
N VAL A 209 2.09 -9.67 12.28
CA VAL A 209 3.08 -8.82 11.62
C VAL A 209 4.19 -9.69 11.07
N ARG A 210 4.48 -9.52 9.78
CA ARG A 210 5.64 -10.10 9.14
C ARG A 210 6.59 -9.02 8.68
N TYR A 211 7.85 -9.12 9.10
CA TYR A 211 8.94 -8.32 8.56
C TYR A 211 9.50 -9.01 7.32
N VAL A 212 9.85 -8.22 6.32
CA VAL A 212 10.41 -8.66 5.05
C VAL A 212 11.67 -7.86 4.82
N ASP A 213 12.81 -8.56 4.84
CA ASP A 213 14.06 -7.98 4.39
C ASP A 213 14.11 -8.04 2.87
N CYS A 214 13.94 -6.89 2.23
CA CYS A 214 13.90 -6.78 0.77
C CYS A 214 15.28 -7.04 0.11
N CYS A 215 16.34 -7.15 0.92
CA CYS A 215 17.69 -7.46 0.44
C CYS A 215 17.92 -8.97 0.27
N GLU A 216 17.11 -9.81 0.92
CA GLU A 216 17.28 -11.26 0.88
C GLU A 216 16.69 -11.86 -0.40
N GLN A 217 17.44 -12.72 -1.10
CA GLN A 217 16.89 -13.43 -2.25
C GLN A 217 15.77 -14.37 -1.81
N GLY A 218 14.68 -14.44 -2.59
CA GLY A 218 13.57 -15.36 -2.33
C GLY A 218 12.53 -14.86 -1.32
N TRP A 219 12.64 -13.61 -0.86
CA TRP A 219 11.73 -13.05 0.16
C TRP A 219 10.26 -13.09 -0.27
N LEU A 220 10.00 -12.88 -1.57
CA LEU A 220 8.65 -12.82 -2.11
C LEU A 220 7.98 -14.19 -2.05
N GLU A 221 8.72 -15.26 -2.37
CA GLU A 221 8.31 -16.66 -2.27
C GLU A 221 7.99 -17.06 -0.84
N GLU A 222 8.68 -16.49 0.15
CA GLU A 222 8.36 -16.77 1.54
C GLU A 222 7.09 -16.05 2.01
N VAL A 223 6.90 -14.80 1.61
CA VAL A 223 5.69 -14.03 1.92
C VAL A 223 4.48 -14.65 1.22
N LEU A 224 4.66 -15.16 0.00
CA LEU A 224 3.67 -15.90 -0.77
C LEU A 224 3.03 -17.05 0.01
N LYS A 225 3.76 -17.73 0.89
CA LYS A 225 3.22 -18.82 1.73
C LYS A 225 2.11 -18.34 2.67
N ASP A 226 2.13 -17.08 3.09
CA ASP A 226 1.09 -16.52 3.96
C ASP A 226 -0.16 -16.11 3.19
N PHE A 227 0.00 -15.84 1.90
CA PHE A 227 -1.06 -15.49 0.96
C PHE A 227 -1.55 -16.69 0.12
N ASP A 228 -1.14 -17.91 0.48
CA ASP A 228 -1.64 -19.12 -0.18
C ASP A 228 -3.18 -19.14 -0.09
N ALA A 229 -3.83 -19.40 -1.22
CA ALA A 229 -5.29 -19.47 -1.34
C ALA A 229 -5.88 -20.44 -0.32
N SER A 230 -5.22 -21.56 -0.04
CA SER A 230 -5.62 -22.54 0.98
C SER A 230 -5.59 -21.97 2.41
N SER A 231 -4.70 -21.02 2.68
CA SER A 231 -4.60 -20.31 3.96
C SER A 231 -5.68 -19.23 4.08
N ILE A 232 -5.91 -18.49 2.99
CA ILE A 232 -6.95 -17.45 2.93
C ILE A 232 -8.34 -18.07 2.98
N GLU A 233 -8.61 -19.13 2.22
CA GLU A 233 -9.89 -19.83 2.18
C GLU A 233 -10.23 -20.44 3.54
N ARG A 234 -9.26 -21.07 4.23
CA ARG A 234 -9.47 -21.57 5.60
C ARG A 234 -9.81 -20.45 6.58
N LYS A 235 -9.14 -19.30 6.49
CA LYS A 235 -9.44 -18.12 7.33
C LYS A 235 -10.83 -17.55 7.03
N VAL A 236 -11.23 -17.51 5.75
CA VAL A 236 -12.56 -17.04 5.34
C VAL A 236 -13.67 -18.02 5.76
N GLN A 237 -13.47 -19.33 5.57
CA GLN A 237 -14.45 -20.36 5.98
C GLN A 237 -14.62 -20.39 7.50
N SER A 238 -13.52 -20.40 8.26
CA SER A 238 -13.57 -20.34 9.74
C SER A 238 -14.32 -19.11 10.26
N PHE A 239 -14.33 -18.00 9.52
CA PHE A 239 -15.08 -16.81 9.89
C PHE A 239 -16.57 -16.89 9.52
N LEU A 240 -16.90 -17.50 8.37
CA LEU A 240 -18.30 -17.71 7.99
C LEU A 240 -19.02 -18.73 8.89
N GLU A 241 -18.27 -19.58 9.60
CA GLU A 241 -18.79 -20.60 10.52
C GLU A 241 -18.99 -20.11 11.96
N THR A 242 -18.52 -18.89 12.30
CA THR A 242 -18.68 -18.23 13.61
C THR A 242 -19.68 -17.08 13.56
#